data_AF-A0A180G386-F1
#
_entry.id   AF-A0A180G386-F1
#
_cell.length_a   1.000
_cell.length_b   1.000
_cell.length_c   1.000
_cell.angle_alpha   90.00
_cell.angle_beta   90.00
_cell.angle_gamma   90.00
#
_symmetry.space_group_name_H-M   'P 1'
#
loop_
_entity.id
_entity.type
_entity.pdbx_description
1 polymer ?
#
loop_
_entity_poly.entity_id
_entity_poly.type
_entity_poly.pdbx_seq_one_letter_code
_entity_poly.pdbx_strand_id
1 'polypeptide(L)'
;MIQLISKHWTYASTQGAFSKYPIDPAHETPFNISGVITRWFNGKRERVRKEKNPEDAERVKLLRKKSRWRSNLASHRTSSMKSLSGDNSTICAPFEESRCHSDTEDLPSGEQVKLKLPWRSAVFSSLCKLADGKTTERLRQETGRKFSTSQLFETRRRAAIRTEENAMVPMNLPLDCYDDRFLNSLSDQAKRELTNKPACGLLELHFQLTQG
;
A
#
# COMPACT_ATOMS: atom_id res chain seq x y z
N MET A 1 2.41 -35.94 -8.84
CA MET A 1 1.27 -35.62 -7.93
C MET A 1 0.11 -36.60 -8.10
N ILE A 2 -0.40 -36.82 -9.31
CA ILE A 2 -1.50 -37.79 -9.59
C ILE A 2 -1.15 -39.22 -9.12
N GLN A 3 0.06 -39.71 -9.43
CA GLN A 3 0.50 -41.05 -9.02
C GLN A 3 0.51 -41.27 -7.49
N LEU A 4 0.85 -40.23 -6.71
CA LEU A 4 0.86 -40.29 -5.25
C LEU A 4 -0.57 -40.37 -4.71
N ILE A 5 -1.49 -39.60 -5.28
CA ILE A 5 -2.92 -39.60 -4.93
C ILE A 5 -3.54 -40.96 -5.28
N SER A 6 -3.26 -41.52 -6.45
CA SER A 6 -3.72 -42.85 -6.86
C SER A 6 -3.21 -43.94 -5.91
N LYS A 7 -1.93 -43.92 -5.53
CA LYS A 7 -1.36 -44.90 -4.58
C LYS A 7 -2.07 -44.87 -3.23
N HIS A 8 -2.28 -43.68 -2.66
CA HIS A 8 -2.97 -43.55 -1.37
C HIS A 8 -4.46 -43.88 -1.44
N TRP A 9 -5.12 -43.55 -2.54
CA TRP A 9 -6.51 -43.92 -2.80
C TRP A 9 -6.68 -45.44 -2.83
N THR A 10 -5.86 -46.14 -3.61
CA THR A 10 -5.90 -47.60 -3.71
C THR A 10 -5.63 -48.26 -2.37
N TYR A 11 -4.63 -47.77 -1.62
CA TYR A 11 -4.33 -48.29 -0.28
C TYR A 11 -5.50 -48.09 0.70
N ALA A 12 -6.14 -46.92 0.71
CA ALA A 12 -7.30 -46.67 1.57
C ALA A 12 -8.49 -47.57 1.19
N SER A 13 -8.70 -47.80 -0.11
CA SER A 13 -9.74 -48.69 -0.62
C SER A 13 -9.52 -50.15 -0.17
N THR A 14 -8.30 -50.68 -0.31
CA THR A 14 -7.99 -52.07 0.10
C THR A 14 -8.07 -52.29 1.60
N GLN A 15 -7.86 -51.25 2.41
CA GLN A 15 -8.06 -51.28 3.87
C GLN A 15 -9.54 -51.11 4.28
N GLY A 16 -10.46 -51.07 3.32
CA GLY A 16 -11.89 -50.95 3.58
C GLY A 16 -12.29 -49.59 4.15
N ALA A 17 -11.50 -48.53 3.95
CA ALA A 17 -11.82 -47.20 4.47
C ALA A 17 -13.16 -46.65 3.94
N PHE A 18 -13.62 -47.15 2.79
CA PHE A 18 -14.89 -46.78 2.16
C PHE A 18 -15.99 -47.83 2.35
N SER A 19 -15.77 -48.87 3.15
CA SER A 19 -16.74 -49.97 3.37
C SER A 19 -18.08 -49.48 3.95
N LYS A 20 -18.07 -48.39 4.73
CA LYS A 20 -19.27 -47.75 5.28
C LYS A 20 -19.96 -46.78 4.32
N TYR A 21 -19.27 -46.39 3.24
CA TYR A 21 -19.75 -45.47 2.20
C TYR A 21 -19.33 -46.02 0.83
N PRO A 22 -19.85 -47.19 0.42
CA PRO A 22 -19.48 -47.79 -0.84
C PRO A 22 -19.80 -46.79 -1.96
N ILE A 23 -18.79 -46.51 -2.79
CA ILE A 23 -18.99 -45.69 -3.98
C ILE A 23 -19.79 -46.55 -4.94
N ASP A 24 -21.02 -46.13 -5.23
CA ASP A 24 -21.82 -46.76 -6.26
C ASP A 24 -21.05 -46.64 -7.60
N PRO A 25 -20.74 -47.76 -8.28
CA PRO A 25 -20.04 -47.74 -9.57
C PRO A 25 -20.76 -46.88 -10.62
N ALA A 26 -22.09 -46.70 -10.53
CA ALA A 26 -22.85 -45.81 -11.40
C ALA A 26 -22.45 -44.33 -11.23
N HIS A 27 -21.85 -43.97 -10.10
CA HIS A 27 -21.39 -42.62 -9.79
C HIS A 27 -19.89 -42.41 -10.00
N GLU A 28 -19.11 -43.43 -10.39
CA GLU A 28 -17.67 -43.34 -10.73
C GLU A 28 -17.42 -42.74 -12.13
N THR A 29 -18.12 -41.65 -12.45
CA THR A 29 -17.88 -40.91 -13.69
C THR A 29 -16.75 -39.90 -13.52
N PRO A 30 -15.98 -39.58 -14.59
CA PRO A 30 -14.94 -38.56 -14.54
C PRO A 30 -15.44 -37.20 -14.02
N PHE A 31 -16.69 -36.84 -14.34
CA PHE A 31 -17.34 -35.63 -13.85
C PHE A 31 -17.51 -35.62 -12.33
N ASN A 32 -18.03 -36.70 -11.76
CA ASN A 32 -18.25 -36.81 -10.31
C ASN A 32 -16.93 -36.87 -9.54
N ILE A 33 -15.94 -37.62 -10.04
CA ILE A 33 -14.59 -37.71 -9.44
C ILE A 33 -13.93 -36.32 -9.43
N SER A 34 -13.99 -35.59 -10.54
CA SER A 34 -13.49 -34.22 -10.63
C SER A 34 -14.22 -33.28 -9.66
N GLY A 35 -15.54 -33.42 -9.53
CA GLY A 35 -16.36 -32.67 -8.57
C GLY A 35 -15.96 -32.92 -7.11
N VAL A 36 -15.69 -34.18 -6.74
CA VAL A 36 -15.24 -34.55 -5.38
C VAL A 36 -13.85 -34.00 -5.09
N ILE A 37 -12.89 -34.16 -6.01
CA ILE A 37 -11.52 -33.63 -5.88
C ILE A 37 -11.56 -32.10 -5.75
N THR A 38 -12.32 -31.43 -6.62
CA THR A 38 -12.47 -29.96 -6.60
C THR A 38 -13.07 -29.49 -5.28
N ARG A 39 -14.11 -30.17 -4.78
CA ARG A 39 -14.74 -29.84 -3.50
C ARG A 39 -13.79 -30.06 -2.32
N TRP A 40 -13.04 -31.15 -2.31
CA TRP A 40 -12.03 -31.43 -1.28
C TRP A 40 -10.91 -30.39 -1.30
N PHE A 41 -10.37 -30.07 -2.49
CA PHE A 41 -9.32 -29.08 -2.65
C PHE A 41 -9.77 -27.69 -2.21
N ASN A 42 -10.95 -27.26 -2.65
CA ASN A 42 -11.56 -25.99 -2.22
C ASN A 42 -11.82 -25.98 -0.70
N GLY A 43 -12.31 -27.09 -0.14
CA GLY A 43 -12.49 -27.24 1.30
C GLY A 43 -11.17 -27.12 2.07
N LYS A 44 -10.09 -27.73 1.56
CA LYS A 44 -8.75 -27.63 2.16
C LYS A 44 -8.18 -26.22 2.05
N ARG A 45 -8.35 -25.56 0.89
CA ARG A 45 -7.99 -24.15 0.68
C ARG A 45 -8.70 -23.23 1.68
N GLU A 46 -10.00 -23.44 1.88
CA GLU A 46 -10.78 -22.66 2.85
C GLU A 46 -10.38 -22.95 4.30
N ARG A 47 -10.03 -24.18 4.65
CA ARG A 47 -9.48 -24.51 5.97
C ARG A 47 -8.16 -23.80 6.22
N VAL A 48 -7.22 -23.88 5.28
CA VAL A 48 -5.94 -23.15 5.37
C VAL A 48 -6.17 -21.62 5.44
N ARG A 49 -7.17 -21.09 4.71
CA ARG A 49 -7.56 -19.68 4.78
C ARG A 49 -8.14 -19.30 6.15
N LYS A 50 -8.83 -20.22 6.83
CA LYS A 50 -9.42 -20.04 8.16
C LYS A 50 -8.42 -20.29 9.29
N GLU A 51 -7.44 -21.17 9.09
CA GLU A 51 -6.29 -21.44 9.95
C GLU A 51 -5.25 -20.30 9.90
N LYS A 52 -5.65 -19.08 9.52
CA LYS A 52 -4.78 -17.90 9.53
C LYS A 52 -4.18 -17.73 10.92
N ASN A 53 -2.85 -17.74 10.98
CA ASN A 53 -2.10 -17.34 12.16
C ASN A 53 -2.63 -15.95 12.62
N PRO A 54 -3.00 -15.77 13.89
CA PRO A 54 -3.38 -14.46 14.44
C PRO A 54 -2.40 -13.34 14.06
N GLU A 55 -1.10 -13.65 14.01
CA GLU A 55 -0.05 -12.72 13.58
C GLU A 55 -0.20 -12.29 12.11
N ASP A 56 -0.58 -13.21 11.22
CA ASP A 56 -0.86 -12.90 9.82
C ASP A 56 -2.10 -12.03 9.67
N ALA A 57 -3.12 -12.27 10.48
CA ALA A 57 -4.33 -11.46 10.49
C ALA A 57 -4.02 -10.01 10.92
N GLU A 58 -3.25 -9.85 12.00
CA GLU A 58 -2.83 -8.52 12.46
C GLU A 58 -1.90 -7.82 11.47
N ARG A 59 -0.95 -8.55 10.86
CA ARG A 59 -0.10 -8.02 9.78
C ARG A 59 -0.94 -7.50 8.61
N VAL A 60 -1.93 -8.26 8.15
CA VAL A 60 -2.82 -7.83 7.07
C VAL A 60 -3.67 -6.62 7.46
N LYS A 61 -4.17 -6.56 8.70
CA LYS A 61 -4.90 -5.38 9.20
C LYS A 61 -4.00 -4.13 9.20
N LEU A 62 -2.75 -4.26 9.66
CA LEU A 62 -1.78 -3.17 9.69
C LEU A 62 -1.45 -2.67 8.29
N LEU A 63 -1.21 -3.58 7.34
CA LEU A 63 -0.96 -3.22 5.93
C LEU A 63 -2.15 -2.47 5.30
N ARG A 64 -3.38 -2.91 5.58
CA ARG A 64 -4.60 -2.22 5.13
C ARG A 64 -4.74 -0.83 5.75
N LYS A 65 -4.47 -0.70 7.05
CA LYS A 65 -4.47 0.57 7.79
C LYS A 65 -3.49 1.56 7.16
N LYS A 66 -2.24 1.13 6.96
CA LYS A 66 -1.18 1.92 6.30
C LYS A 66 -1.58 2.35 4.89
N SER A 67 -2.09 1.42 4.08
CA SER A 67 -2.57 1.73 2.72
C SER A 67 -3.68 2.77 2.72
N ARG A 68 -4.68 2.63 3.59
CA ARG A 68 -5.80 3.60 3.70
C ARG A 68 -5.30 4.99 4.08
N TRP A 69 -4.37 5.05 5.04
CA TRP A 69 -3.75 6.32 5.44
C TRP A 69 -3.02 6.99 4.28
N ARG A 70 -2.21 6.25 3.52
CA ARG A 70 -1.52 6.77 2.34
C ARG A 70 -2.49 7.28 1.27
N SER A 71 -3.56 6.55 0.98
CA SER A 71 -4.58 6.97 0.02
C SER A 71 -5.33 8.23 0.46
N ASN A 72 -5.68 8.35 1.75
CA ASN A 72 -6.31 9.55 2.29
C ASN A 72 -5.38 10.77 2.15
N LEU A 73 -4.10 10.60 2.49
CA LEU A 73 -3.10 11.65 2.33
C LEU A 73 -2.94 12.07 0.87
N ALA A 74 -2.91 11.11 -0.06
CA ALA A 74 -2.83 11.39 -1.49
C ALA A 74 -4.02 12.24 -1.94
N SER A 75 -5.23 11.80 -1.62
CA SER A 75 -6.45 12.52 -1.98
C SER A 75 -6.42 13.95 -1.45
N HIS A 76 -6.17 14.13 -0.15
CA HIS A 76 -6.17 15.45 0.48
C HIS A 76 -5.09 16.38 -0.08
N ARG A 77 -3.85 15.86 -0.22
CA ARG A 77 -2.72 16.65 -0.72
C ARG A 77 -2.88 17.00 -2.19
N THR A 78 -3.33 16.06 -3.02
CA THR A 78 -3.62 16.35 -4.44
C THR A 78 -4.64 17.45 -4.58
N SER A 79 -5.77 17.39 -3.84
CA SER A 79 -6.78 18.46 -3.90
C SER A 79 -6.19 19.81 -3.46
N SER A 80 -5.32 19.82 -2.45
CA SER A 80 -4.67 21.04 -1.98
C SER A 80 -3.64 21.58 -2.97
N MET A 81 -2.85 20.70 -3.61
CA MET A 81 -1.89 21.09 -4.63
C MET A 81 -2.58 21.58 -5.91
N LYS A 82 -3.65 20.93 -6.36
CA LYS A 82 -4.46 21.38 -7.49
C LYS A 82 -5.01 22.79 -7.27
N SER A 83 -5.47 23.09 -6.05
CA SER A 83 -5.89 24.45 -5.69
C SER A 83 -4.77 25.49 -5.73
N LEU A 84 -3.50 25.09 -5.55
CA LEU A 84 -2.36 26.00 -5.53
C LEU A 84 -1.73 26.19 -6.93
N SER A 85 -1.58 25.10 -7.68
CA SER A 85 -0.86 25.07 -8.96
C SER A 85 -1.76 24.98 -10.18
N GLY A 86 -3.09 24.89 -9.99
CA GLY A 86 -4.07 24.64 -11.04
C GLY A 86 -4.30 23.14 -11.29
N ASP A 87 -5.54 22.79 -11.66
CA ASP A 87 -6.02 21.40 -11.81
C ASP A 87 -5.26 20.59 -12.86
N ASN A 88 -4.77 21.24 -13.92
CA ASN A 88 -4.08 20.60 -15.05
C ASN A 88 -2.55 20.58 -14.92
N SER A 89 -2.00 20.94 -13.76
CA SER A 89 -0.55 20.96 -13.56
C SER A 89 0.03 19.55 -13.47
N THR A 90 1.07 19.28 -14.25
CA THR A 90 1.83 18.02 -14.20
C THR A 90 2.52 17.82 -12.85
N ILE A 91 2.67 18.88 -12.06
CA ILE A 91 3.22 18.88 -10.69
C ILE A 91 2.29 18.14 -9.71
N CYS A 92 1.01 17.96 -10.03
CA CYS A 92 0.07 17.22 -9.18
C CYS A 92 0.25 15.70 -9.25
N ALA A 93 0.80 15.15 -10.34
CA ALA A 93 0.88 13.71 -10.55
C ALA A 93 1.65 12.95 -9.44
N PRO A 94 2.78 13.44 -8.91
CA PRO A 94 3.46 12.80 -7.77
C PRO A 94 2.62 12.73 -6.49
N PHE A 95 1.67 13.65 -6.29
CA PHE A 95 0.78 13.66 -5.12
C PHE A 95 -0.37 12.67 -5.24
N GLU A 96 -0.72 12.25 -6.46
CA GLU A 96 -1.74 11.22 -6.70
C GLU A 96 -1.24 9.81 -6.38
N GLU A 97 0.08 9.58 -6.45
CA GLU A 97 0.70 8.32 -6.09
C GLU A 97 0.78 8.15 -4.56
N SER A 98 -0.10 7.28 -4.04
CA SER A 98 -0.19 7.02 -2.60
C SER A 98 1.14 6.63 -1.92
N ARG A 99 2.02 5.92 -2.64
CA ARG A 99 3.34 5.51 -2.13
C ARG A 99 4.32 6.67 -1.95
N CYS A 100 4.04 7.84 -2.52
CA CYS A 100 4.79 9.07 -2.26
C CYS A 100 4.56 9.66 -0.87
N HIS A 101 3.59 9.12 -0.12
CA HIS A 101 3.25 9.58 1.22
C HIS A 101 3.73 8.58 2.26
N SER A 102 4.50 9.09 3.21
CA SER A 102 5.11 8.27 4.24
C SER A 102 4.10 7.55 5.11
N ASP A 103 4.50 6.36 5.54
CA ASP A 103 3.82 5.63 6.59
C ASP A 103 3.90 6.36 7.94
N THR A 104 3.14 5.82 8.88
CA THR A 104 3.01 6.34 10.24
C THR A 104 3.22 5.20 11.22
N GLU A 105 4.07 5.44 12.20
CA GLU A 105 4.37 4.51 13.28
C GLU A 105 3.66 5.00 14.55
N ASP A 106 3.00 4.08 15.24
CA ASP A 106 2.41 4.31 16.55
C ASP A 106 3.50 4.02 17.61
N LEU A 107 3.96 5.04 18.34
CA LEU A 107 4.94 4.88 19.42
C LEU A 107 4.28 4.29 20.68
N PRO A 108 5.04 3.65 21.59
CA PRO A 108 4.51 3.15 22.86
C PRO A 108 3.86 4.23 23.73
N SER A 109 4.25 5.50 23.57
CA SER A 109 3.63 6.66 24.22
C SER A 109 2.23 7.01 23.69
N GLY A 110 1.75 6.33 22.64
CA GLY A 110 0.50 6.64 21.94
C GLY A 110 0.65 7.73 20.88
N GLU A 111 1.85 8.29 20.71
CA GLU A 111 2.12 9.31 19.70
C GLU A 111 2.31 8.70 18.30
N GLN A 112 1.81 9.40 17.29
CA GLN A 112 1.96 8.98 15.89
C GLN A 112 3.07 9.78 15.23
N VAL A 113 4.07 9.10 14.67
CA VAL A 113 5.21 9.75 13.99
C VAL A 113 5.23 9.39 12.51
N LYS A 114 5.56 10.38 11.66
CA LYS A 114 5.81 10.15 10.23
C LYS A 114 7.10 9.33 10.10
N LEU A 115 7.19 8.45 9.11
CA LEU A 115 8.49 7.89 8.70
C LEU A 115 9.12 8.76 7.61
N LYS A 116 10.44 8.95 7.64
CA LYS A 116 11.17 9.65 6.59
C LYS A 116 11.36 8.70 5.40
N LEU A 117 10.95 9.13 4.21
CA LEU A 117 11.22 8.41 2.97
C LEU A 117 12.63 8.79 2.48
N PRO A 118 13.60 7.85 2.42
CA PRO A 118 14.99 8.17 2.06
C PRO A 118 15.13 8.60 0.61
N TRP A 119 14.27 8.09 -0.27
CA TRP A 119 14.29 8.37 -1.70
C TRP A 119 13.68 9.71 -2.08
N ARG A 120 12.87 10.32 -1.22
CA ARG A 120 12.04 11.48 -1.57
C ARG A 120 12.80 12.79 -1.36
N SER A 121 12.82 13.64 -2.38
CA SER A 121 13.55 14.91 -2.33
C SER A 121 13.08 15.82 -1.18
N ALA A 122 13.98 16.66 -0.69
CA ALA A 122 13.67 17.63 0.36
C ALA A 122 12.58 18.62 -0.08
N VAL A 123 12.64 19.09 -1.34
CA VAL A 123 11.63 19.98 -1.95
C VAL A 123 10.27 19.32 -1.96
N PHE A 124 10.17 18.07 -2.44
CA PHE A 124 8.89 17.35 -2.46
C PHE A 124 8.35 17.12 -1.05
N SER A 125 9.24 16.83 -0.09
CA SER A 125 8.86 16.72 1.32
C SER A 125 8.33 18.03 1.90
N SER A 126 8.88 19.18 1.52
CA SER A 126 8.39 20.51 1.92
C SER A 126 7.04 20.85 1.29
N LEU A 127 6.86 20.57 -0.01
CA LEU A 127 5.56 20.72 -0.67
C LEU A 127 4.48 19.84 -0.03
N CYS A 128 4.80 18.60 0.37
CA CYS A 128 3.87 17.76 1.12
C CYS A 128 3.43 18.41 2.44
N LYS A 129 4.32 19.13 3.13
CA LYS A 129 3.98 19.86 4.38
C LYS A 129 3.09 21.07 4.08
N LEU A 130 3.37 21.82 3.01
CA LEU A 130 2.52 22.92 2.56
C LEU A 130 1.11 22.41 2.20
N ALA A 131 1.01 21.28 1.50
CA ALA A 131 -0.25 20.63 1.18
C ALA A 131 -1.02 20.17 2.43
N ASP A 132 -0.33 19.66 3.47
CA ASP A 132 -0.95 19.33 4.77
C ASP A 132 -1.56 20.59 5.42
N GLY A 133 -0.85 21.73 5.37
CA GLY A 133 -1.33 23.03 5.86
C GLY A 133 -2.58 23.52 5.11
N LYS A 134 -2.54 23.51 3.77
CA LYS A 134 -3.67 23.91 2.94
C LYS A 134 -4.89 22.99 3.09
N THR A 135 -4.66 21.70 3.30
CA THR A 135 -5.74 20.76 3.64
C THR A 135 -6.43 21.16 4.94
N THR A 136 -5.65 21.53 5.96
CA THR A 136 -6.16 21.98 7.25
C THR A 136 -6.96 23.27 7.10
N GLU A 137 -6.46 24.24 6.34
CA GLU A 137 -7.16 25.50 6.05
C GLU A 137 -8.49 25.27 5.32
N ARG A 138 -8.47 24.46 4.24
CA ARG A 138 -9.66 24.12 3.45
C ARG A 138 -10.72 23.46 4.33
N LEU A 139 -10.37 22.40 5.06
CA LEU A 139 -11.32 21.66 5.89
C LEU A 139 -11.86 22.52 7.05
N ARG A 140 -11.04 23.45 7.57
CA ARG A 140 -11.50 24.44 8.55
C ARG A 140 -12.55 25.38 7.97
N GLN A 141 -12.36 25.84 6.73
CA GLN A 141 -13.33 26.70 6.04
C GLN A 141 -14.63 25.95 5.73
N GLU A 142 -14.54 24.71 5.25
CA GLU A 142 -15.71 23.87 4.91
C GLU A 142 -16.52 23.47 6.15
N THR A 143 -15.85 23.11 7.25
CA THR A 143 -16.49 22.57 8.46
C THR A 143 -16.82 23.66 9.49
N GLY A 144 -16.19 24.84 9.38
CA GLY A 144 -16.41 25.99 10.25
C GLY A 144 -16.09 25.69 11.72
N ARG A 145 -16.97 26.14 12.63
CA ARG A 145 -16.78 26.03 14.09
C ARG A 145 -16.68 24.59 14.62
N LYS A 146 -17.14 23.59 13.86
CA LYS A 146 -17.04 22.17 14.22
C LYS A 146 -15.68 21.56 13.89
N PHE A 147 -14.80 22.31 13.21
CA PHE A 147 -13.48 21.85 12.86
C PHE A 147 -12.59 21.72 14.10
N SER A 148 -12.11 20.51 14.37
CA SER A 148 -11.01 20.31 15.30
C SER A 148 -9.76 19.87 14.52
N THR A 149 -8.66 20.60 14.70
CA THR A 149 -7.35 20.19 14.16
C THR A 149 -6.92 18.83 14.69
N SER A 150 -7.39 18.43 15.86
CA SER A 150 -7.13 17.11 16.41
C SER A 150 -7.90 16.00 15.70
N GLN A 151 -8.76 16.25 14.72
CA GLN A 151 -9.47 15.21 13.96
C GLN A 151 -8.75 14.79 12.67
N LEU A 152 -7.86 15.64 12.15
CA LEU A 152 -7.13 15.33 10.92
C LEU A 152 -5.94 14.42 11.16
N PHE A 153 -5.77 13.45 10.29
CA PHE A 153 -4.65 12.51 10.37
C PHE A 153 -3.31 13.19 10.04
N GLU A 154 -3.34 14.20 9.18
CA GLU A 154 -2.19 15.00 8.75
C GLU A 154 -1.52 15.74 9.91
N THR A 155 -2.35 16.33 10.79
CA THR A 155 -1.98 17.20 11.91
C THR A 155 -1.65 16.43 13.18
N ARG A 156 -2.26 15.25 13.39
CA ARG A 156 -1.95 14.37 14.52
C ARG A 156 -0.53 13.83 14.49
N ARG A 157 0.04 13.69 13.29
CA ARG A 157 1.35 13.05 13.11
C ARG A 157 2.49 14.02 13.32
N ARG A 158 3.41 13.65 14.21
CA ARG A 158 4.64 14.38 14.46
C ARG A 158 5.67 14.20 13.35
N ALA A 159 6.67 15.06 13.36
CA ALA A 159 7.81 15.00 12.45
C ALA A 159 8.51 13.64 12.54
N ALA A 160 9.17 13.26 11.44
CA ALA A 160 9.85 11.98 11.38
C ALA A 160 11.07 11.95 12.27
N ILE A 161 11.15 10.93 13.11
CA ILE A 161 12.30 10.63 13.99
C ILE A 161 13.15 9.49 13.37
N ARG A 162 12.52 8.66 12.53
CA ARG A 162 13.12 7.48 11.90
C ARG A 162 12.93 7.50 10.39
N THR A 163 13.83 6.82 9.70
CA THR A 163 13.76 6.58 8.25
C THR A 163 13.09 5.23 8.01
N GLU A 164 12.26 5.15 6.97
CA GLU A 164 11.70 3.87 6.53
C GLU A 164 12.73 3.14 5.67
N GLU A 165 13.39 2.16 6.26
CA GLU A 165 14.47 1.39 5.61
C GLU A 165 13.97 0.63 4.39
N ASN A 166 12.76 0.05 4.47
CA ASN A 166 12.13 -0.72 3.41
C ASN A 166 11.08 0.09 2.65
N ALA A 167 11.32 1.40 2.49
CA ALA A 167 10.41 2.27 1.75
C ALA A 167 10.30 1.81 0.30
N MET A 168 9.09 1.45 -0.13
CA MET A 168 8.84 1.21 -1.55
C MET A 168 9.06 2.51 -2.32
N VAL A 169 9.94 2.46 -3.32
CA VAL A 169 10.22 3.60 -4.21
C VAL A 169 9.26 3.52 -5.39
N PRO A 170 8.37 4.52 -5.58
CA PRO A 170 7.50 4.55 -6.76
C PRO A 170 8.34 4.79 -8.01
N MET A 171 8.09 4.02 -9.06
CA MET A 171 8.73 4.21 -10.36
C MET A 171 7.98 5.25 -11.20
N ASN A 172 8.66 5.80 -12.20
CA ASN A 172 8.10 6.75 -13.17
C ASN A 172 7.58 8.06 -12.55
N LEU A 173 8.16 8.52 -11.44
CA LEU A 173 8.00 9.91 -10.98
C LEU A 173 8.95 10.86 -11.73
N PRO A 174 8.62 12.15 -11.84
CA PRO A 174 9.55 13.20 -12.27
C PRO A 174 10.89 13.16 -11.50
N LEU A 175 11.99 13.50 -12.17
CA LEU A 175 13.34 13.39 -11.61
C LEU A 175 13.52 14.16 -10.28
N ASP A 176 12.92 15.34 -10.18
CA ASP A 176 12.96 16.22 -9.00
C ASP A 176 12.13 15.73 -7.81
N CYS A 177 11.40 14.61 -7.95
CA CYS A 177 10.76 13.91 -6.83
C CYS A 177 11.76 13.10 -6.00
N TYR A 178 12.89 12.70 -6.59
CA TYR A 178 13.88 11.86 -5.93
C TYR A 178 14.99 12.70 -5.30
N ASP A 179 15.51 12.24 -4.16
CA ASP A 179 16.65 12.84 -3.49
C ASP A 179 17.95 12.57 -4.27
N ASP A 180 18.81 13.57 -4.40
CA ASP A 180 20.05 13.45 -5.16
C ASP A 180 20.99 12.39 -4.58
N ARG A 181 21.07 12.25 -3.25
CA ARG A 181 21.92 11.23 -2.62
C ARG A 181 21.38 9.83 -2.91
N PHE A 182 20.05 9.69 -2.88
CA PHE A 182 19.40 8.44 -3.27
C PHE A 182 19.68 8.11 -4.75
N LEU A 183 19.46 9.06 -5.66
CA LEU A 183 19.77 8.85 -7.08
C LEU A 183 21.24 8.48 -7.28
N ASN A 184 22.17 9.19 -6.65
CA ASN A 184 23.61 8.93 -6.77
C ASN A 184 24.05 7.58 -6.17
N SER A 185 23.24 6.97 -5.31
CA SER A 185 23.49 5.61 -4.81
C SER A 185 23.13 4.51 -5.83
N LEU A 186 22.37 4.84 -6.87
CA LEU A 186 21.93 3.90 -7.90
C LEU A 186 22.91 3.85 -9.07
N SER A 187 23.01 2.67 -9.72
CA SER A 187 23.69 2.53 -11.01
C SER A 187 22.93 3.26 -12.12
N ASP A 188 23.60 3.58 -13.22
CA ASP A 188 22.96 4.26 -14.35
C ASP A 188 21.83 3.45 -14.99
N GLN A 189 21.92 2.12 -14.95
CA GLN A 189 20.84 1.24 -15.38
C GLN A 189 19.63 1.36 -14.45
N ALA A 190 19.86 1.28 -13.13
CA ALA A 190 18.79 1.41 -12.14
C ALA A 190 18.12 2.78 -12.17
N LYS A 191 18.86 3.87 -12.45
CA LYS A 191 18.28 5.21 -12.65
C LYS A 191 17.34 5.26 -13.85
N ARG A 192 17.72 4.65 -14.99
CA ARG A 192 16.89 4.59 -16.21
C ARG A 192 15.63 3.75 -16.01
N GLU A 193 15.74 2.67 -15.25
CA GLU A 193 14.60 1.83 -14.88
C GLU A 193 13.67 2.52 -13.88
N LEU A 194 14.23 3.35 -12.99
CA LEU A 194 13.46 4.10 -12.01
C LEU A 194 12.57 5.16 -12.67
N THR A 195 13.12 5.97 -13.59
CA THR A 195 12.33 6.96 -14.33
C THR A 195 13.02 7.44 -15.61
N ASN A 196 12.20 7.79 -16.61
CA ASN A 196 12.62 8.58 -17.78
C ASN A 196 11.89 9.93 -17.85
N LYS A 197 11.19 10.34 -16.79
CA LYS A 197 10.45 11.61 -16.77
C LYS A 197 11.38 12.76 -16.38
N PRO A 198 11.38 13.87 -17.15
CA PRO A 198 12.11 15.07 -16.74
C PRO A 198 11.53 15.64 -15.44
N ALA A 199 12.28 16.54 -14.81
CA ALA A 199 11.79 17.30 -13.66
C ALA A 199 10.50 18.04 -14.01
N CYS A 200 9.53 18.07 -13.09
CA CYS A 200 8.25 18.75 -13.30
C CYS A 200 8.19 20.17 -12.75
N GLY A 201 9.26 20.64 -12.09
CA GLY A 201 9.36 22.02 -11.59
C GLY A 201 8.95 22.15 -10.12
N LEU A 202 9.16 21.12 -9.30
CA LEU A 202 8.83 21.16 -7.86
C LEU A 202 9.55 22.30 -7.13
N LEU A 203 10.80 22.57 -7.50
CA LEU A 203 11.59 23.63 -6.86
C LEU A 203 11.03 25.02 -7.17
N GLU A 204 10.66 25.27 -8.42
CA GLU A 204 10.06 26.52 -8.86
C GLU A 204 8.73 26.76 -8.14
N LEU A 205 7.85 25.75 -8.11
CA LEU A 205 6.60 25.85 -7.38
C LEU A 205 6.82 26.11 -5.88
N HIS A 206 7.78 25.41 -5.27
CA HIS A 206 8.08 25.62 -3.86
C HIS A 206 8.56 27.05 -3.60
N PHE A 207 9.39 27.61 -4.48
CA PHE A 207 9.85 28.99 -4.39
C PHE A 207 8.67 29.98 -4.50
N GLN A 208 7.81 29.82 -5.50
CA GLN A 208 6.62 30.66 -5.70
C GLN A 208 5.68 30.65 -4.49
N LEU A 209 5.51 29.49 -3.84
CA LEU A 209 4.61 29.34 -2.70
C LEU A 209 5.20 29.81 -1.36
N THR A 210 6.51 30.04 -1.26
CA THR A 210 7.19 30.38 0.00
C THR A 210 7.79 31.77 0.04
N GLN A 211 8.01 32.41 -1.11
CA GLN A 211 8.52 33.79 -1.21
C GLN A 211 7.52 34.77 -1.83
N GLY A 212 6.36 34.29 -2.28
CA GLY A 212 5.23 35.11 -2.76
C GLY A 212 4.27 35.54 -1.66
#